data_AF-A0A7G4A3Z9-F1
#
_entry.id   AF-A0A7G4A3Z9-F1
#
_cell.length_a   1.000
_cell.length_b   1.000
_cell.length_c   1.000
_cell.angle_alpha   90.00
_cell.angle_beta   90.00
_cell.angle_gamma   90.00
#
_symmetry.space_group_name_H-M   'P 1'
#
loop_
_entity.id
_entity.type
_entity.pdbx_description
1 polymer ?
#
loop_
_entity_poly.entity_id
_entity_poly.type
_entity_poly.pdbx_seq_one_letter_code
_entity_poly.pdbx_strand_id
1 'polypeptide(L)' 'MKISLKHQTTEHSNAASCKVREYPLNDPMIDCAIANISGRYPETRRLVNLECNELDYVFLGEGK' A
#
# COMPACT_ATOMS: atom_id res chain seq x y z
N MET A 1 -8.83 16.64 11.12
CA MET A 1 -8.89 15.23 10.67
C MET A 1 -9.15 15.24 9.18
N LYS A 2 -8.22 14.74 8.35
CA LYS A 2 -8.47 14.55 6.92
C LYS A 2 -9.12 13.17 6.73
N ILE A 3 -10.12 13.08 5.88
CA ILE A 3 -10.88 11.85 5.61
C ILE A 3 -10.82 11.60 4.11
N SER A 4 -10.36 10.43 3.70
CA SER A 4 -10.41 9.97 2.31
C SER A 4 -11.43 8.84 2.21
N LEU A 5 -12.47 9.03 1.40
CA LEU A 5 -13.57 8.10 1.23
C LEU A 5 -13.24 7.05 0.17
N LYS A 6 -13.87 5.88 0.26
CA LYS A 6 -13.63 4.76 -0.67
C LYS A 6 -13.83 5.11 -2.15
N HIS A 7 -14.68 6.08 -2.49
CA HIS A 7 -14.89 6.48 -3.88
C HIS A 7 -13.85 7.49 -4.40
N GLN A 8 -12.96 7.99 -3.52
CA GLN A 8 -11.90 8.95 -3.84
C GLN A 8 -10.55 8.27 -4.02
N THR A 9 -10.52 6.93 -4.04
CA THR A 9 -9.31 6.14 -4.10
C THR A 9 -8.85 5.91 -5.53
N THR A 10 -7.54 5.75 -5.70
CA THR A 10 -6.94 5.29 -6.95
C THR A 10 -6.48 3.84 -6.77
N GLU A 11 -6.65 3.02 -7.80
CA GLU A 11 -6.15 1.64 -7.78
C GLU A 11 -4.89 1.52 -8.64
N HIS A 12 -3.89 0.83 -8.10
CA HIS A 12 -2.60 0.57 -8.72
C HIS A 12 -2.26 -0.92 -8.63
N SER A 13 -1.46 -1.41 -9.58
CA SER A 13 -0.98 -2.79 -9.57
C SER A 13 0.54 -2.77 -9.60
N ASN A 14 1.17 -3.10 -8.47
CA ASN A 14 2.63 -3.14 -8.37
C ASN A 14 3.20 -4.45 -8.92
N ALA A 15 2.39 -5.52 -8.91
CA ALA A 15 2.68 -6.82 -9.51
C ALA A 15 1.38 -7.57 -9.78
N ALA A 16 1.45 -8.73 -10.42
CA ALA A 16 0.29 -9.62 -10.58
C ALA A 16 -0.27 -10.10 -9.22
N SER A 17 0.60 -10.25 -8.23
CA SER A 17 0.29 -10.69 -6.86
C SER A 17 0.00 -9.54 -5.89
N CYS A 18 0.11 -8.27 -6.31
CA CYS A 18 -0.01 -7.11 -5.43
C CYS A 18 -0.85 -6.00 -6.09
N LYS A 19 -2.05 -5.79 -5.56
CA LYS A 19 -2.95 -4.69 -5.93
C LYS A 19 -3.06 -3.71 -4.77
N VAL A 20 -2.89 -2.43 -5.05
CA VAL A 20 -2.88 -1.37 -4.05
C VAL A 20 -4.04 -0.43 -4.33
N ARG A 21 -4.74 -0.02 -3.27
CA ARG A 21 -5.72 1.06 -3.31
C ARG A 21 -5.21 2.22 -2.47
N GLU A 22 -4.90 3.33 -3.12
CA GLU A 22 -4.38 4.54 -2.49
C GLU A 22 -5.52 5.46 -2.07
N TYR A 23 -5.39 6.03 -0.87
CA TYR A 23 -6.35 6.94 -0.24
C TYR A 23 -5.71 8.32 -0.12
N PRO A 24 -5.69 9.11 -1.20
CA PRO A 24 -4.94 10.37 -1.22
C PRO A 24 -5.42 11.29 -0.10
N LEU A 25 -4.51 11.62 0.81
CA LEU A 25 -4.78 12.54 1.91
C LEU A 25 -4.46 14.00 1.54
N ASN A 26 -3.80 14.24 0.40
CA ASN A 26 -3.28 15.56 0.02
C ASN A 26 -2.50 16.20 1.19
N ASP A 27 -1.62 15.43 1.81
CA ASP A 27 -0.76 15.85 2.89
C ASP A 27 0.71 15.69 2.48
N PRO A 28 1.58 16.68 2.72
CA PRO A 28 2.97 16.59 2.28
C PRO A 28 3.79 15.55 3.05
N MET A 29 3.32 15.06 4.20
CA MET A 29 4.10 14.18 5.09
C MET A 29 3.56 12.76 5.19
N ILE A 30 2.28 12.54 4.92
CA ILE A 30 1.65 11.23 5.09
C ILE A 30 0.70 10.92 3.95
N ASP A 31 0.78 9.69 3.47
CA ASP A 31 -0.22 9.09 2.63
C ASP A 31 -0.60 7.71 3.16
N CYS A 32 -1.68 7.13 2.65
CA CYS A 32 -2.17 5.84 3.10
C CYS A 32 -2.67 5.01 1.93
N ALA A 33 -2.38 3.72 1.96
CA ALA A 33 -2.87 2.76 0.99
C ALA A 33 -3.23 1.43 1.65
N ILE A 34 -4.09 0.67 0.99
CA ILE A 34 -4.39 -0.72 1.36
C ILE A 34 -3.86 -1.61 0.26
N ALA A 35 -2.84 -2.41 0.57
CA ALA A 35 -2.31 -3.42 -0.33
C ALA A 35 -3.00 -4.78 -0.10
N ASN A 36 -3.48 -5.38 -1.18
CA ASN A 36 -3.93 -6.77 -1.21
C ASN A 36 -2.88 -7.61 -1.93
N ILE A 37 -2.23 -8.48 -1.16
CA ILE A 37 -1.15 -9.35 -1.63
C ILE A 37 -1.69 -10.79 -1.68
N SER A 38 -1.87 -11.34 -2.89
CA SER A 38 -2.48 -12.65 -3.12
C SER A 38 -1.47 -13.79 -3.27
N GLY A 39 -0.18 -13.47 -3.23
CA GLY A 39 0.92 -14.42 -3.37
C GLY A 39 2.22 -13.81 -2.92
N ARG A 40 3.35 -14.23 -3.48
CA ARG A 40 4.63 -13.62 -3.13
C ARG A 40 4.74 -12.23 -3.77
N TYR A 41 5.05 -11.22 -2.96
CA TYR A 41 5.45 -9.89 -3.40
C TYR A 41 6.62 -9.40 -2.54
N PRO A 42 7.73 -8.90 -3.12
CA PRO A 42 8.06 -8.96 -4.55
C PRO A 42 8.21 -10.41 -5.02
N GLU A 43 8.08 -10.70 -6.32
CA GLU A 43 8.21 -12.10 -6.79
C GLU A 43 9.58 -12.69 -6.48
N THR A 44 10.63 -11.84 -6.39
CA THR A 44 11.98 -12.22 -5.99
C THR A 44 12.59 -11.23 -4.99
N ARG A 45 13.47 -11.74 -4.11
CA ARG A 45 14.18 -10.96 -3.08
C ARG A 45 13.24 -10.14 -2.18
N ARG A 46 13.57 -8.85 -1.95
CA ARG A 46 12.91 -7.89 -1.05
C ARG A 46 12.95 -6.50 -1.70
N LEU A 47 11.97 -5.66 -1.39
CA LEU A 47 11.96 -4.24 -1.76
C LEU A 47 12.18 -3.39 -0.50
N VAL A 48 12.63 -2.16 -0.69
CA VAL A 48 12.73 -1.15 0.37
C VAL A 48 12.37 0.20 -0.22
N ASN A 49 11.57 0.98 0.51
CA ASN A 49 11.30 2.37 0.17
C ASN A 49 12.53 3.22 0.52
N LEU A 50 13.02 4.02 -0.42
CA LEU A 50 14.21 4.88 -0.25
C LEU A 50 13.83 6.36 -0.08
N GLU A 51 12.56 6.72 -0.28
CA GLU A 51 12.09 8.10 -0.34
C GLU A 51 11.43 8.54 0.97
N CYS A 52 10.73 7.63 1.65
CA CYS A 52 10.06 7.94 2.90
C CYS A 52 10.09 6.78 3.90
N ASN A 53 9.81 7.12 5.16
CA ASN A 53 9.56 6.12 6.19
C ASN A 53 8.18 5.52 5.98
N GLU A 54 8.08 4.20 6.09
CA GLU A 54 6.86 3.44 5.85
C GLU A 54 6.49 2.64 7.11
N LEU A 55 5.19 2.57 7.42
CA LEU A 55 4.65 1.79 8.52
C LEU A 55 3.53 0.90 7.99
N ASP A 56 3.73 -0.41 8.09
CA ASP A 56 2.77 -1.40 7.64
C ASP A 56 2.01 -2.03 8.81
N TYR A 57 0.72 -2.28 8.59
CA TYR A 57 -0.13 -3.05 9.51
C TYR A 57 -0.82 -4.19 8.76
N VAL A 58 -0.61 -5.42 9.22
CA VAL A 58 -1.26 -6.60 8.64
C VAL A 58 -2.69 -6.68 9.17
N PHE A 59 -3.65 -6.27 8.34
CA PHE A 59 -5.07 -6.35 8.68
C PHE A 59 -5.60 -7.78 8.65
N LEU A 60 -5.16 -8.59 7.68
CA LEU A 60 -5.54 -10.00 7.52
C LEU A 60 -4.44 -10.76 6.79
N GLY A 61 -4.17 -11.98 7.25
CA GLY A 61 -3.18 -12.87 6.65
C GLY A 61 -1.84 -12.84 7.38
N GLU A 62 -0.81 -13.43 6.74
CA GLU A 62 0.54 -13.50 7.27
C GLU A 62 1.57 -13.53 6.12
N GLY A 63 2.81 -13.14 6.42
CA GLY A 63 3.93 -13.08 5.49
C GLY A 63 5.27 -13.12 6.22
N LYS A 64 6.38 -13.26 5.48
CA LYS A 64 7.75 -13.33 5.99
C LYS A 64 8.71 -12.45 5.21
#